data_AF-C1DT04-F1
#
_entry.id   AF-C1DT04-F1
#
_cell.length_a   1.000
_cell.length_b   1.000
_cell.length_c   1.000
_cell.angle_alpha   90.00
_cell.angle_beta   90.00
_cell.angle_gamma   90.00
#
_symmetry.space_group_name_H-M   'P 1'
#
loop_
_entity.id
_entity.type
_entity.pdbx_description
1 polymer ?
#
loop_
_entity_poly.entity_id
_entity_poly.type
_entity_poly.pdbx_seq_one_letter_code
_entity_poly.pdbx_strand_id
1 'polypeptide(L)'
;MRLISFSVPKSDVYILSALGNAVKETVEKMAPSLETVINEDYMYSLLKVLDSGIESLSTSEREVLEELAFIDDNGELLPAGEHLIEVYRLWSEKSYLPVKSFNLEVLDEEVLLAIEKIWDKNKQNPEIIPTDEEIIHFLLEKPLKEYKHLKEWYGRMLNQAMGYQKKEELKKKWEEFLTMEELFKHFWEKGNKWQEKLHDTVKTALYSLESFNLINSEVEEKTGKTVYTITQYGKKVLNDIKVRGVREISSTAVKSLAMGKTEFTAPNYQWYQKSVEEHLVGEGYPTETGKLYLDLAYSVSKKPYITKFEVMVVHRIPEQGMFLGDLFKEFDETLKEEVEYALNKLEARGIINILPNESIEFTSAGSLIKRALAGVPEGIEFPINPVMVKVLQAIREVGNLYVKESKVRILPKNWKEAIKISNLDPETFGKELEVARIAGFIGKTSLHESGLQVLEAAELLSK
;
A
#
# COMPACT_ATOMS: atom_id res chain seq x y z
N MET A 1 18.90 -20.68 -16.32
CA MET A 1 18.12 -19.65 -15.60
C MET A 1 18.41 -19.78 -14.11
N ARG A 2 18.26 -18.69 -13.35
CA ARG A 2 18.64 -18.68 -11.93
C ARG A 2 17.43 -19.10 -11.10
N LEU A 3 17.50 -20.23 -10.39
CA LEU A 3 16.46 -20.67 -9.45
C LEU A 3 16.66 -20.08 -8.05
N ILE A 4 17.91 -19.78 -7.68
CA ILE A 4 18.30 -19.25 -6.38
C ILE A 4 19.14 -18.00 -6.59
N SER A 5 18.78 -16.92 -5.92
CA SER A 5 19.52 -15.66 -5.89
C SER A 5 20.15 -15.47 -4.51
N PHE A 6 21.41 -15.03 -4.48
CA PHE A 6 22.17 -14.78 -3.27
C PHE A 6 22.40 -13.28 -3.09
N SER A 7 22.36 -12.81 -1.85
CA SER A 7 22.67 -11.43 -1.51
C SER A 7 24.14 -11.13 -1.80
N VAL A 8 24.42 -9.93 -2.28
CA VAL A 8 25.77 -9.45 -2.54
C VAL A 8 26.16 -8.35 -1.54
N PRO A 9 27.41 -8.29 -1.06
CA PRO A 9 28.54 -9.16 -1.44
C PRO A 9 28.68 -10.43 -0.58
N LYS A 10 28.03 -10.52 0.58
CA LYS A 10 28.33 -11.56 1.58
C LYS A 10 27.67 -12.93 1.34
N SER A 11 26.69 -13.05 0.43
CA SER A 11 25.95 -14.30 0.16
C SER A 11 25.29 -14.97 1.36
N ASP A 12 25.12 -14.24 2.47
CA ASP A 12 24.55 -14.74 3.73
C ASP A 12 23.03 -14.96 3.65
N VAL A 13 22.37 -14.39 2.64
CA VAL A 13 20.92 -14.50 2.43
C VAL A 13 20.69 -15.03 1.03
N TYR A 14 19.81 -16.02 0.91
CA TYR A 14 19.36 -16.51 -0.39
C TYR A 14 17.84 -16.49 -0.46
N ILE A 15 17.32 -16.40 -1.67
CA ILE A 15 15.89 -16.49 -1.96
C ILE A 15 15.69 -17.26 -3.26
N LEU A 16 14.61 -18.03 -3.33
CA LEU A 16 14.18 -18.59 -4.61
C LEU A 16 13.72 -17.44 -5.52
N SER A 17 14.17 -17.47 -6.78
CA SER A 17 13.66 -16.57 -7.80
C SER A 17 12.20 -16.88 -8.11
N ALA A 18 11.54 -16.10 -8.97
CA ALA A 18 10.18 -16.44 -9.40
C ALA A 18 10.11 -17.86 -9.98
N LEU A 19 11.08 -18.20 -10.84
CA LEU A 19 11.19 -19.52 -11.44
C LEU A 19 11.51 -20.59 -10.38
N GLY A 20 12.42 -20.29 -9.44
CA GLY A 20 12.72 -21.20 -8.34
C GLY A 20 11.50 -21.50 -7.45
N ASN A 21 10.69 -20.49 -7.16
CA ASN A 21 9.44 -20.66 -6.41
C ASN A 21 8.43 -21.49 -7.20
N ALA A 22 8.23 -21.21 -8.50
CA ALA A 22 7.32 -22.00 -9.33
C ALA A 22 7.74 -23.47 -9.44
N VAL A 23 9.05 -23.74 -9.58
CA VAL A 23 9.60 -25.09 -9.56
C VAL A 23 9.38 -25.77 -8.22
N LYS A 24 9.64 -25.08 -7.10
CA LYS A 24 9.38 -25.61 -5.76
C LYS A 24 7.91 -25.98 -5.57
N GLU A 25 6.99 -25.08 -5.91
CA GLU A 25 5.54 -25.32 -5.78
C GLU A 25 5.06 -26.49 -6.64
N THR A 26 5.64 -26.67 -7.83
CA THR A 26 5.37 -27.83 -8.69
C THR A 26 5.83 -29.12 -8.01
N VAL A 27 7.09 -29.13 -7.52
CA VAL A 27 7.71 -30.31 -6.90
C VAL A 27 7.03 -30.71 -5.59
N GLU A 28 6.53 -29.75 -4.80
CA GLU A 28 5.84 -30.01 -3.55
C GLU A 28 4.43 -30.62 -3.73
N LYS A 29 3.83 -30.48 -4.91
CA LYS A 29 2.44 -30.89 -5.19
C LYS A 29 2.32 -32.07 -6.16
N MET A 30 3.38 -32.37 -6.92
CA MET A 30 3.40 -33.48 -7.87
C MET A 30 3.61 -34.83 -7.14
N ALA A 31 3.38 -35.93 -7.86
CA ALA A 31 3.80 -37.26 -7.42
C ALA A 31 5.28 -37.50 -7.79
N PRO A 32 6.17 -37.86 -6.84
CA PRO A 32 7.60 -38.09 -7.11
C PRO A 32 7.84 -39.53 -7.61
N SER A 33 7.19 -39.90 -8.72
CA SER A 33 7.17 -41.25 -9.29
C SER A 33 8.29 -41.51 -10.30
N LEU A 34 8.79 -40.45 -10.96
CA LEU A 34 9.80 -40.53 -12.00
C LEU A 34 11.13 -39.88 -11.57
N GLU A 35 12.23 -40.30 -12.21
CA GLU A 35 13.56 -39.70 -12.00
C GLU A 35 13.63 -38.27 -12.53
N THR A 36 13.04 -38.03 -13.70
CA THR A 36 12.84 -36.69 -14.26
C THR A 36 11.42 -36.26 -13.97
N VAL A 37 11.28 -35.12 -13.30
CA VAL A 37 9.99 -34.63 -12.82
C VAL A 37 9.55 -33.34 -13.51
N ILE A 38 10.49 -32.55 -14.02
CA ILE A 38 10.24 -31.33 -14.79
C ILE A 38 11.25 -31.29 -15.93
N ASN A 39 10.77 -31.22 -17.17
CA ASN A 39 11.59 -30.97 -18.35
C ASN A 39 10.78 -30.23 -19.43
N GLU A 40 11.44 -29.90 -20.55
CA GLU A 40 10.83 -29.16 -21.65
C GLU A 40 9.68 -29.93 -22.32
N ASP A 41 9.86 -31.23 -22.53
CA ASP A 41 8.88 -32.09 -23.18
C ASP A 41 7.58 -32.20 -22.37
N TYR A 42 7.67 -32.27 -21.04
CA TYR A 42 6.51 -32.35 -20.16
C TYR A 42 5.74 -31.03 -20.16
N MET A 43 6.45 -29.90 -20.16
CA MET A 43 5.83 -28.58 -20.29
C MET A 43 5.10 -28.44 -21.62
N TYR A 44 5.72 -28.82 -22.75
CA TYR A 44 5.04 -28.79 -24.05
C TYR A 44 3.86 -29.75 -24.13
N SER A 45 3.97 -30.93 -23.55
CA SER A 45 2.86 -31.88 -23.46
C SER A 45 1.69 -31.27 -22.69
N LEU A 46 1.95 -30.63 -21.54
CA LEU A 46 0.92 -29.96 -20.76
C LEU A 46 0.24 -28.82 -21.55
N LEU A 47 1.00 -28.05 -22.35
CA LEU A 47 0.41 -27.01 -23.22
C LEU A 47 -0.49 -27.59 -24.31
N LYS A 48 -0.13 -28.74 -24.90
CA LYS A 48 -0.99 -29.43 -25.88
C LYS A 48 -2.36 -29.77 -25.27
N VAL A 49 -2.40 -30.19 -24.00
CA VAL A 49 -3.65 -30.45 -23.28
C VAL A 49 -4.51 -29.19 -23.20
N LEU A 50 -3.90 -28.03 -22.91
CA LEU A 50 -4.64 -26.77 -22.80
C LEU A 50 -5.14 -26.26 -24.15
N ASP A 51 -4.32 -26.40 -25.20
CA ASP A 51 -4.62 -25.84 -26.52
C ASP A 51 -5.59 -26.74 -27.31
N SER A 52 -5.45 -28.06 -27.19
CA SER A 52 -6.07 -29.05 -28.08
C SER A 52 -6.75 -30.22 -27.34
N GLY A 53 -6.77 -30.20 -26.00
CA GLY A 53 -7.36 -31.26 -25.18
C GLY A 53 -6.47 -32.50 -25.05
N ILE A 54 -6.84 -33.39 -24.12
CA ILE A 54 -6.07 -34.60 -23.80
C ILE A 54 -5.87 -35.54 -25.00
N GLU A 55 -6.80 -35.55 -25.97
CA GLU A 55 -6.70 -36.39 -27.18
C GLU A 55 -5.52 -36.03 -28.08
N SER A 56 -4.94 -34.84 -27.91
CA SER A 56 -3.76 -34.40 -28.65
C SER A 56 -2.45 -35.02 -28.14
N LEU A 57 -2.47 -35.67 -26.97
CA LEU A 57 -1.32 -36.36 -26.41
C LEU A 57 -1.12 -37.75 -27.02
N SER A 58 0.14 -38.13 -27.19
CA SER A 58 0.50 -39.55 -27.32
C SER A 58 0.25 -40.30 -26.02
N THR A 59 0.09 -41.62 -26.10
CA THR A 59 -0.08 -42.48 -24.91
C THR A 59 1.03 -42.29 -23.88
N SER A 60 2.28 -42.16 -24.35
CA SER A 60 3.44 -41.95 -23.46
C SER A 60 3.43 -40.57 -22.80
N GLU A 61 3.04 -39.51 -23.51
CA GLU A 61 2.95 -38.17 -22.91
C GLU A 61 1.84 -38.15 -21.84
N ARG A 62 0.69 -38.77 -22.13
CA ARG A 62 -0.42 -38.88 -21.19
C ARG A 62 -0.03 -39.65 -19.92
N GLU A 63 0.57 -40.82 -20.09
CA GLU A 63 1.04 -41.65 -18.96
C GLU A 63 1.97 -40.86 -18.04
N VAL A 64 2.92 -40.11 -18.60
CA VAL A 64 3.86 -39.30 -17.80
C VAL A 64 3.17 -38.16 -17.05
N LEU A 65 2.27 -37.42 -17.70
CA LEU A 65 1.57 -36.30 -17.05
C LEU A 65 0.61 -36.77 -15.95
N GLU A 66 -0.06 -37.91 -16.14
CA GLU A 66 -0.89 -38.56 -15.13
C GLU A 66 -0.04 -39.12 -13.98
N GLU A 67 1.09 -39.79 -14.28
CA GLU A 67 1.97 -40.42 -13.28
C GLU A 67 2.63 -39.40 -12.35
N LEU A 68 2.94 -38.21 -12.87
CA LEU A 68 3.46 -37.08 -12.08
C LEU A 68 2.34 -36.26 -11.41
N ALA A 69 1.07 -36.62 -11.61
CA ALA A 69 -0.10 -35.89 -11.12
C ALA A 69 -0.14 -34.43 -11.58
N PHE A 70 0.23 -34.16 -12.84
CA PHE A 70 0.02 -32.86 -13.48
C PHE A 70 -1.40 -32.71 -14.04
N ILE A 71 -1.98 -33.81 -14.51
CA ILE A 71 -3.37 -33.88 -14.98
C ILE A 71 -4.08 -35.09 -14.38
N ASP A 72 -5.41 -35.05 -14.38
CA ASP A 72 -6.25 -36.21 -14.10
C ASP A 72 -6.51 -37.08 -15.35
N ASP A 73 -7.35 -38.10 -15.21
CA ASP A 73 -7.74 -39.03 -16.28
C ASP A 73 -8.60 -38.39 -17.38
N ASN A 74 -9.14 -37.19 -17.14
CA ASN A 74 -9.91 -36.39 -18.09
C ASN A 74 -9.06 -35.30 -18.76
N GLY A 75 -7.83 -35.08 -18.28
CA GLY A 75 -6.93 -34.04 -18.77
C GLY A 75 -7.14 -32.70 -18.09
N GLU A 76 -7.87 -32.66 -16.98
CA GLU A 76 -7.97 -31.48 -16.14
C GLU A 76 -6.67 -31.27 -15.37
N LEU A 77 -6.25 -30.01 -15.25
CA LEU A 77 -5.04 -29.67 -14.49
C LEU A 77 -5.22 -29.98 -13.01
N LEU A 78 -4.23 -30.64 -12.44
CA LEU A 78 -4.05 -30.77 -11.00
C LEU A 78 -3.14 -29.62 -10.49
N PRO A 79 -3.07 -29.35 -9.18
CA PRO A 79 -2.30 -28.22 -8.64
C PRO A 79 -0.83 -28.19 -9.09
N ALA A 80 -0.19 -29.35 -9.25
CA ALA A 80 1.16 -29.42 -9.78
C ALA A 80 1.25 -28.98 -11.25
N GLY A 81 0.27 -29.35 -12.08
CA GLY A 81 0.17 -28.92 -13.46
C GLY A 81 -0.05 -27.41 -13.59
N GLU A 82 -0.90 -26.82 -12.74
CA GLU A 82 -1.09 -25.37 -12.69
C GLU A 82 0.25 -24.63 -12.43
N HIS A 83 1.05 -25.13 -11.49
CA HIS A 83 2.36 -24.55 -11.22
C HIS A 83 3.39 -24.83 -12.31
N LEU A 84 3.32 -25.97 -13.00
CA LEU A 84 4.19 -26.29 -14.12
C LEU A 84 3.97 -25.33 -15.31
N ILE A 85 2.73 -24.86 -15.53
CA ILE A 85 2.44 -23.82 -16.52
C ILE A 85 3.14 -22.51 -16.16
N GLU A 86 3.13 -22.14 -14.88
CA GLU A 86 3.85 -20.95 -14.42
C GLU A 86 5.37 -21.10 -14.58
N VAL A 87 5.92 -22.31 -14.36
CA VAL A 87 7.32 -22.62 -14.69
C VAL A 87 7.58 -22.38 -16.17
N TYR A 88 6.73 -22.90 -17.06
CA TYR A 88 6.86 -22.68 -18.50
C TYR A 88 6.82 -21.20 -18.86
N ARG A 89 5.83 -20.44 -18.35
CA ARG A 89 5.68 -19.01 -18.62
C ARG A 89 6.91 -18.21 -18.21
N LEU A 90 7.41 -18.43 -17.00
CA LEU A 90 8.62 -17.76 -16.49
C LEU A 90 9.87 -18.17 -17.27
N TRP A 91 9.96 -19.45 -17.66
CA TRP A 91 11.08 -20.00 -18.40
C TRP A 91 11.15 -19.48 -19.85
N SER A 92 10.01 -19.46 -20.54
CA SER A 92 9.91 -19.11 -21.97
C SER A 92 9.85 -17.60 -22.19
N GLU A 93 8.97 -16.89 -21.47
CA GLU A 93 8.71 -15.45 -21.69
C GLU A 93 9.73 -14.55 -20.99
N LYS A 94 10.40 -15.05 -19.93
CA LYS A 94 11.29 -14.26 -19.06
C LYS A 94 10.62 -12.98 -18.53
N SER A 95 9.32 -13.05 -18.32
CA SER A 95 8.48 -11.96 -17.84
C SER A 95 8.26 -12.10 -16.34
N TYR A 96 8.89 -11.21 -15.58
CA TYR A 96 8.87 -11.19 -14.12
C TYR A 96 8.06 -10.01 -13.59
N LEU A 97 7.48 -10.19 -12.40
CA LEU A 97 6.73 -9.12 -11.77
C LEU A 97 7.68 -8.04 -11.22
N PRO A 98 7.29 -6.75 -11.29
CA PRO A 98 8.05 -5.70 -10.63
C PRO A 98 7.97 -5.88 -9.12
N VAL A 99 9.00 -5.41 -8.43
CA VAL A 99 9.04 -5.44 -6.96
C VAL A 99 7.99 -4.49 -6.41
N LYS A 100 6.89 -5.02 -5.90
CA LYS A 100 5.87 -4.27 -5.15
C LYS A 100 6.06 -4.46 -3.64
N SER A 101 5.57 -3.51 -2.87
CA SER A 101 5.57 -3.58 -1.41
C SER A 101 4.24 -3.11 -0.80
N PHE A 102 4.15 -3.22 0.53
CA PHE A 102 3.02 -2.83 1.35
C PHE A 102 3.52 -2.22 2.66
N ASN A 103 2.78 -1.29 3.24
CA ASN A 103 3.14 -0.71 4.54
C ASN A 103 1.89 -0.44 5.36
N LEU A 104 1.94 -0.82 6.64
CA LEU A 104 0.91 -0.55 7.61
C LEU A 104 1.56 -0.02 8.89
N GLU A 105 1.15 1.16 9.31
CA GLU A 105 1.59 1.73 10.59
C GLU A 105 0.65 1.29 11.70
N VAL A 106 1.18 1.34 12.92
CA VAL A 106 0.45 0.96 14.14
C VAL A 106 -0.88 1.72 14.29
N LEU A 107 -0.93 3.02 13.93
CA LEU A 107 -2.17 3.79 13.95
C LEU A 107 -3.18 3.34 12.88
N ASP A 108 -2.70 2.90 11.71
CA ASP A 108 -3.57 2.38 10.65
C ASP A 108 -4.34 1.15 11.18
N GLU A 109 -3.66 0.25 11.91
CA GLU A 109 -4.26 -0.94 12.53
C GLU A 109 -5.30 -0.59 13.61
N GLU A 110 -4.99 0.39 14.48
CA GLU A 110 -5.92 0.83 15.53
C GLU A 110 -7.18 1.50 14.96
N VAL A 111 -7.04 2.29 13.88
CA VAL A 111 -8.18 2.85 13.17
C VAL A 111 -9.03 1.75 12.53
N LEU A 112 -8.39 0.74 11.93
CA LEU A 112 -9.11 -0.39 11.34
C LEU A 112 -9.90 -1.19 12.40
N LEU A 113 -9.30 -1.43 13.58
CA LEU A 113 -9.97 -2.03 14.74
C LEU A 113 -11.12 -1.17 15.27
N ALA A 114 -10.95 0.16 15.30
CA ALA A 114 -11.99 1.08 15.72
C ALA A 114 -13.21 1.01 14.79
N ILE A 115 -13.01 1.02 13.47
CA ILE A 115 -14.08 0.90 12.49
C ILE A 115 -14.86 -0.41 12.69
N GLU A 116 -14.18 -1.54 12.88
CA GLU A 116 -14.85 -2.83 13.15
C GLU A 116 -15.70 -2.78 14.42
N LYS A 117 -15.14 -2.27 15.51
CA LYS A 117 -15.85 -2.18 16.80
C LYS A 117 -17.05 -1.24 16.74
N ILE A 118 -16.96 -0.14 15.99
CA ILE A 118 -18.08 0.78 15.77
C ILE A 118 -19.19 0.07 14.99
N TRP A 119 -18.86 -0.68 13.93
CA TRP A 119 -19.85 -1.49 13.21
C TRP A 119 -20.47 -2.60 14.07
N ASP A 120 -19.71 -3.19 15.00
CA ASP A 120 -20.27 -4.14 15.97
C ASP A 120 -21.25 -3.47 16.94
N LYS A 121 -20.97 -2.24 17.39
CA LYS A 121 -21.92 -1.43 18.19
C LYS A 121 -23.15 -1.03 17.38
N ASN A 122 -23.00 -0.72 16.08
CA ASN A 122 -24.10 -0.37 15.19
C ASN A 122 -25.21 -1.44 15.16
N LYS A 123 -24.84 -2.73 15.28
CA LYS A 123 -25.79 -3.85 15.35
C LYS A 123 -26.79 -3.73 16.52
N GLN A 124 -26.40 -3.03 17.59
CA GLN A 124 -27.23 -2.80 18.77
C GLN A 124 -27.88 -1.41 18.73
N ASN A 125 -27.18 -0.41 18.18
CA ASN A 125 -27.68 0.95 18.02
C ASN A 125 -27.35 1.49 16.61
N PRO A 126 -28.33 1.50 15.68
CA PRO A 126 -28.11 1.91 14.29
C PRO A 126 -27.62 3.35 14.08
N GLU A 127 -27.72 4.22 15.09
CA GLU A 127 -27.22 5.60 15.03
C GLU A 127 -25.69 5.69 15.18
N ILE A 128 -25.04 4.64 15.72
CA ILE A 128 -23.59 4.62 15.93
C ILE A 128 -22.94 4.13 14.64
N ILE A 129 -22.36 5.06 13.87
CA ILE A 129 -21.75 4.80 12.56
C ILE A 129 -20.30 5.31 12.54
N PRO A 130 -19.39 4.69 11.78
CA PRO A 130 -17.99 5.09 11.78
C PRO A 130 -17.77 6.32 10.89
N THR A 131 -18.09 7.49 11.43
CA THR A 131 -17.67 8.79 10.89
C THR A 131 -16.30 9.17 11.42
N ASP A 132 -15.69 10.23 10.87
CA ASP A 132 -14.45 10.81 11.41
C ASP A 132 -14.58 11.08 12.92
N GLU A 133 -15.69 11.69 13.34
CA GLU A 133 -15.91 12.06 14.75
C GLU A 133 -16.06 10.84 15.66
N GLU A 134 -16.82 9.83 15.24
CA GLU A 134 -17.06 8.63 16.06
C GLU A 134 -15.78 7.80 16.20
N ILE A 135 -14.96 7.72 15.14
CA ILE A 135 -13.65 7.05 15.20
C ILE A 135 -12.72 7.79 16.15
N ILE A 136 -12.64 9.12 16.07
CA ILE A 136 -11.85 9.94 17.00
C ILE A 136 -12.31 9.71 18.44
N HIS A 137 -13.62 9.78 18.69
CA HIS A 137 -14.20 9.56 20.01
C HIS A 137 -13.81 8.18 20.56
N PHE A 138 -13.98 7.13 19.75
CA PHE A 138 -13.61 5.77 20.13
C PHE A 138 -12.12 5.63 20.48
N LEU A 139 -11.24 6.31 19.72
CA LEU A 139 -9.81 6.28 20.00
C LEU A 139 -9.45 7.02 21.29
N LEU A 140 -10.15 8.11 21.61
CA LEU A 140 -9.93 8.91 22.84
C LEU A 140 -10.37 8.21 24.11
N GLU A 141 -11.47 7.44 24.07
CA GLU A 141 -12.04 6.79 25.25
C GLU A 141 -11.20 5.63 25.78
N LYS A 142 -10.35 5.02 24.95
CA LYS A 142 -9.51 3.91 25.40
C LYS A 142 -8.40 4.41 26.34
N PRO A 143 -8.10 3.66 27.42
CA PRO A 143 -6.97 3.94 28.29
C PRO A 143 -5.64 3.98 27.53
N LEU A 144 -4.81 4.97 27.80
CA LEU A 144 -3.50 5.17 27.14
C LEU A 144 -2.57 3.95 27.25
N LYS A 145 -2.70 3.19 28.35
CA LYS A 145 -1.98 1.93 28.57
C LYS A 145 -2.27 0.85 27.51
N GLU A 146 -3.45 0.87 26.89
CA GLU A 146 -3.84 -0.05 25.82
C GLU A 146 -3.16 0.31 24.49
N TYR A 147 -2.72 1.56 24.34
CA TYR A 147 -2.01 2.08 23.18
C TYR A 147 -0.49 2.08 23.35
N LYS A 148 0.09 1.22 24.19
CA LYS A 148 1.55 1.20 24.41
C LYS A 148 2.34 1.12 23.09
N HIS A 149 1.79 0.45 22.08
CA HIS A 149 2.36 0.35 20.73
C HIS A 149 2.35 1.70 19.95
N LEU A 150 1.46 2.64 20.25
CA LEU A 150 1.41 3.96 19.60
C LEU A 150 2.44 4.94 20.18
N LYS A 151 3.11 4.61 21.29
CA LYS A 151 4.07 5.52 21.95
C LYS A 151 5.16 6.01 21.00
N GLU A 152 5.72 5.12 20.19
CA GLU A 152 6.74 5.45 19.21
C GLU A 152 6.16 6.27 18.04
N TRP A 153 4.98 5.88 17.57
CA TRP A 153 4.24 6.60 16.53
C TRP A 153 4.03 8.07 16.91
N TYR A 154 3.52 8.34 18.11
CA TYR A 154 3.29 9.70 18.61
C TYR A 154 4.59 10.48 18.82
N GLY A 155 5.67 9.81 19.22
CA GLY A 155 6.99 10.43 19.37
C GLY A 155 7.47 11.07 18.08
N ARG A 156 7.27 10.37 16.95
CA ARG A 156 7.61 10.87 15.61
C ARG A 156 6.73 12.05 15.21
N MET A 157 5.42 11.93 15.39
CA MET A 157 4.48 13.02 15.08
C MET A 157 4.81 14.31 15.85
N LEU A 158 5.17 14.18 17.13
CA LEU A 158 5.65 15.31 17.94
C LEU A 158 6.96 15.89 17.42
N ASN A 159 7.90 15.04 16.99
CA ASN A 159 9.17 15.47 16.43
C ASN A 159 8.96 16.29 15.15
N GLN A 160 8.09 15.82 14.24
CA GLN A 160 7.73 16.56 13.02
C GLN A 160 7.09 17.92 13.33
N ALA A 161 6.19 17.96 14.31
CA ALA A 161 5.42 19.18 14.60
C ALA A 161 6.20 20.20 15.44
N MET A 162 7.09 19.74 16.33
CA MET A 162 7.64 20.56 17.42
C MET A 162 9.12 20.28 17.74
N GLY A 163 9.80 19.41 16.99
CA GLY A 163 11.21 19.06 17.14
C GLY A 163 11.54 18.04 18.22
N TYR A 164 12.79 17.57 18.23
CA TYR A 164 13.27 16.39 18.97
C TYR A 164 13.11 16.47 20.50
N GLN A 165 13.19 17.68 21.06
CA GLN A 165 13.15 17.90 22.52
C GLN A 165 11.87 17.37 23.19
N LYS A 166 10.78 17.21 22.43
CA LYS A 166 9.50 16.69 22.94
C LYS A 166 9.38 15.17 22.94
N LYS A 167 10.26 14.42 22.26
CA LYS A 167 10.24 12.95 22.25
C LYS A 167 10.57 12.36 23.63
N GLU A 168 11.52 12.96 24.33
CA GLU A 168 11.87 12.58 25.71
C GLU A 168 10.81 13.02 26.73
N GLU A 169 10.14 14.15 26.49
CA GLU A 169 9.00 14.58 27.30
C GLU A 169 7.82 13.61 27.16
N LEU A 170 7.52 13.17 25.93
CA LEU A 170 6.50 12.15 25.66
C LEU A 170 6.73 10.89 26.49
N LYS A 171 7.97 10.40 26.60
CA LYS A 171 8.27 9.16 27.34
C LYS A 171 7.80 9.23 28.78
N LYS A 172 8.01 10.38 29.44
CA LYS A 172 7.59 10.64 30.83
C LYS A 172 6.07 10.82 30.90
N LYS A 173 5.51 11.65 30.02
CA LYS A 173 4.08 11.99 30.01
C LYS A 173 3.17 10.82 29.65
N TRP A 174 3.64 9.88 28.84
CA TRP A 174 2.90 8.66 28.49
C TRP A 174 2.56 7.80 29.72
N GLU A 175 3.39 7.85 30.77
CA GLU A 175 3.16 7.11 32.01
C GLU A 175 2.30 7.89 33.01
N GLU A 176 2.26 9.23 32.89
CA GLU A 176 1.49 10.11 33.77
C GLU A 176 0.02 10.22 33.37
N PHE A 177 -0.30 10.20 32.06
CA PHE A 177 -1.65 10.40 31.57
C PHE A 177 -2.47 9.12 31.45
N LEU A 178 -3.79 9.23 31.64
CA LEU A 178 -4.72 8.12 31.60
C LEU A 178 -5.29 7.91 30.20
N THR A 179 -5.46 8.98 29.41
CA THR A 179 -6.12 8.94 28.10
C THR A 179 -5.30 9.61 27.00
N MET A 180 -5.62 9.28 25.74
CA MET A 180 -5.06 9.97 24.57
C MET A 180 -5.42 11.46 24.55
N GLU A 181 -6.59 11.83 25.06
CA GLU A 181 -7.06 13.21 25.08
C GLU A 181 -6.17 14.10 25.95
N GLU A 182 -5.87 13.65 27.17
CA GLU A 182 -4.99 14.36 28.11
C GLU A 182 -3.59 14.56 27.51
N LEU A 183 -3.08 13.53 26.83
CA LEU A 183 -1.78 13.59 26.16
C LEU A 183 -1.78 14.63 25.03
N PHE A 184 -2.80 14.66 24.18
CA PHE A 184 -2.93 15.65 23.11
C PHE A 184 -3.09 17.08 23.65
N LYS A 185 -3.91 17.25 24.69
CA LYS A 185 -4.07 18.56 25.36
C LYS A 185 -2.72 19.08 25.86
N HIS A 186 -1.93 18.25 26.55
CA HIS A 186 -0.61 18.65 27.05
C HIS A 186 0.31 19.21 25.95
N PHE A 187 0.34 18.57 24.78
CA PHE A 187 1.26 18.96 23.71
C PHE A 187 0.76 20.10 22.81
N TRP A 188 -0.56 20.30 22.69
CA TRP A 188 -1.19 21.28 21.79
C TRP A 188 -2.16 22.26 22.46
N GLU A 189 -2.09 22.41 23.79
CA GLU A 189 -2.95 23.29 24.59
C GLU A 189 -2.89 24.76 24.16
N LYS A 190 -1.70 25.24 23.78
CA LYS A 190 -1.51 26.63 23.33
C LYS A 190 -2.21 26.86 21.98
N GLY A 191 -3.42 27.40 22.05
CA GLY A 191 -4.24 27.79 20.90
C GLY A 191 -5.44 26.88 20.62
N ASN A 192 -5.76 25.93 21.52
CA ASN A 192 -6.86 24.97 21.37
C ASN A 192 -6.81 24.15 20.05
N LYS A 193 -5.60 23.96 19.50
CA LYS A 193 -5.37 23.25 18.22
C LYS A 193 -5.29 21.73 18.37
N TRP A 194 -5.39 21.21 19.59
CA TRP A 194 -5.25 19.78 19.87
C TRP A 194 -6.34 18.96 19.15
N GLN A 195 -7.57 19.48 19.04
CA GLN A 195 -8.67 18.83 18.32
C GLN A 195 -8.39 18.74 16.83
N GLU A 196 -7.94 19.85 16.22
CA GLU A 196 -7.55 19.88 14.81
C GLU A 196 -6.43 18.88 14.54
N LYS A 197 -5.41 18.83 15.40
CA LYS A 197 -4.29 17.90 15.22
C LYS A 197 -4.63 16.44 15.45
N LEU A 198 -5.55 16.14 16.36
CA LEU A 198 -6.08 14.79 16.48
C LEU A 198 -6.89 14.40 15.24
N HIS A 199 -7.69 15.32 14.71
CA HIS A 199 -8.46 15.09 13.51
C HIS A 199 -7.54 14.84 12.30
N ASP A 200 -6.52 15.67 12.07
CA ASP A 200 -5.50 15.47 11.03
C ASP A 200 -4.82 14.10 11.17
N THR A 201 -4.52 13.70 12.41
CA THR A 201 -3.88 12.41 12.73
C THR A 201 -4.75 11.23 12.30
N VAL A 202 -6.00 11.20 12.72
CA VAL A 202 -6.93 10.12 12.35
C VAL A 202 -7.23 10.15 10.86
N LYS A 203 -7.35 11.35 10.27
CA LYS A 203 -7.56 11.51 8.82
C LYS A 203 -6.38 10.97 8.01
N THR A 204 -5.15 11.14 8.50
CA THR A 204 -3.94 10.58 7.89
C THR A 204 -4.04 9.06 7.78
N ALA A 205 -4.42 8.40 8.87
CA ALA A 205 -4.60 6.94 8.90
C ALA A 205 -5.78 6.49 8.02
N LEU A 206 -6.91 7.20 8.02
CA LEU A 206 -8.05 6.91 7.15
C LEU A 206 -7.68 7.00 5.66
N TYR A 207 -6.96 8.06 5.26
CA TYR A 207 -6.46 8.21 3.89
C TYR A 207 -5.40 7.17 3.54
N SER A 208 -4.53 6.79 4.49
CA SER A 208 -3.58 5.69 4.33
C SER A 208 -4.31 4.37 4.06
N LEU A 209 -5.27 3.99 4.91
CA LEU A 209 -6.08 2.77 4.76
C LEU A 209 -6.88 2.76 3.44
N GLU A 210 -7.51 3.88 3.07
CA GLU A 210 -8.25 3.98 1.80
C GLU A 210 -7.30 3.95 0.59
N SER A 211 -6.08 4.49 0.72
CA SER A 211 -5.05 4.41 -0.33
C SER A 211 -4.58 2.99 -0.62
N PHE A 212 -4.64 2.12 0.39
CA PHE A 212 -4.37 0.68 0.28
C PHE A 212 -5.65 -0.16 0.12
N ASN A 213 -6.78 0.47 -0.23
CA ASN A 213 -8.07 -0.22 -0.43
C ASN A 213 -8.45 -1.16 0.73
N LEU A 214 -8.04 -0.83 1.96
CA LEU A 214 -8.41 -1.58 3.17
C LEU A 214 -9.76 -1.12 3.71
N ILE A 215 -10.11 0.14 3.44
CA ILE A 215 -11.42 0.74 3.73
C ILE A 215 -11.93 1.51 2.52
N ASN A 216 -13.24 1.78 2.51
CA ASN A 216 -13.89 2.69 1.58
C ASN A 216 -14.64 3.78 2.36
N SER A 217 -14.58 5.01 1.85
CA SER A 217 -15.46 6.11 2.26
C SER A 217 -16.68 6.21 1.34
N GLU A 218 -17.87 6.22 1.93
CA GLU A 218 -19.16 6.29 1.23
C GLU A 218 -20.13 7.20 1.97
N VAL A 219 -21.08 7.82 1.26
CA VAL A 219 -22.16 8.59 1.89
C VAL A 219 -23.27 7.64 2.32
N GLU A 220 -23.59 7.64 3.61
CA GLU A 220 -24.72 6.88 4.13
C GLU A 220 -26.05 7.56 3.77
N GLU A 221 -26.96 6.84 3.12
CA GLU A 221 -28.23 7.40 2.61
C GLU A 221 -29.12 8.00 3.72
N LYS A 222 -29.08 7.47 4.93
CA LYS A 222 -29.95 7.90 6.04
C LYS A 222 -29.50 9.20 6.68
N THR A 223 -28.21 9.31 6.96
CA THR A 223 -27.64 10.45 7.68
C THR A 223 -27.05 11.50 6.75
N GLY A 224 -26.77 11.14 5.49
CA GLY A 224 -26.06 11.97 4.52
C GLY A 224 -24.59 12.19 4.89
N LYS A 225 -24.07 11.46 5.89
CA LYS A 225 -22.70 11.59 6.37
C LYS A 225 -21.78 10.60 5.64
N THR A 226 -20.51 10.98 5.53
CA THR A 226 -19.47 10.05 5.08
C THR A 226 -19.15 9.04 6.18
N VAL A 227 -19.25 7.75 5.85
CA VAL A 227 -18.96 6.61 6.72
C VAL A 227 -17.88 5.72 6.11
N TYR A 228 -17.17 4.97 6.97
CA TYR A 228 -16.10 4.05 6.54
C TYR A 228 -16.51 2.58 6.64
N THR A 229 -16.34 1.84 5.56
CA THR A 229 -16.58 0.39 5.50
C THR A 229 -15.28 -0.37 5.25
N ILE A 230 -15.16 -1.56 5.83
CA ILE A 230 -13.96 -2.39 5.71
C ILE A 230 -14.09 -3.27 4.46
N THR A 231 -13.09 -3.24 3.58
CA THR A 231 -13.06 -4.05 2.35
C THR A 231 -12.70 -5.51 2.64
N GLN A 232 -12.71 -6.38 1.62
CA GLN A 232 -12.24 -7.76 1.77
C GLN A 232 -10.75 -7.82 2.14
N TYR A 233 -9.93 -6.90 1.61
CA TYR A 233 -8.52 -6.79 1.98
C TYR A 233 -8.36 -6.32 3.43
N GLY A 234 -9.15 -5.31 3.85
CA GLY A 234 -9.16 -4.86 5.24
C GLY A 234 -9.55 -5.96 6.22
N LYS A 235 -10.48 -6.86 5.85
CA LYS A 235 -10.84 -8.03 6.68
C LYS A 235 -9.69 -9.03 6.82
N LYS A 236 -8.92 -9.30 5.76
CA LYS A 236 -7.73 -10.15 5.84
C LYS A 236 -6.71 -9.58 6.83
N VAL A 237 -6.46 -8.27 6.74
CA VAL A 237 -5.56 -7.54 7.65
C VAL A 237 -6.08 -7.58 9.10
N LEU A 238 -7.37 -7.31 9.33
CA LEU A 238 -7.98 -7.42 10.67
C LEU A 238 -7.83 -8.79 11.30
N ASN A 239 -7.96 -9.86 10.50
CA ASN A 239 -7.78 -11.20 11.01
C ASN A 239 -6.33 -11.44 11.46
N ASP A 240 -5.35 -10.98 10.68
CA ASP A 240 -3.93 -11.04 11.06
C ASP A 240 -3.67 -10.22 12.34
N ILE A 241 -4.21 -9.01 12.47
CA ILE A 241 -4.11 -8.17 13.67
C ILE A 241 -4.68 -8.90 14.90
N LYS A 242 -5.84 -9.57 14.77
CA LYS A 242 -6.44 -10.32 15.89
C LYS A 242 -5.60 -11.50 16.34
N VAL A 243 -4.88 -12.15 15.43
CA VAL A 243 -4.05 -13.32 15.72
C VAL A 243 -2.67 -12.92 16.26
N ARG A 244 -2.06 -11.89 15.67
CA ARG A 244 -0.67 -11.50 15.92
C ARG A 244 -0.52 -10.29 16.84
N GLY A 245 -1.60 -9.56 17.09
CA GLY A 245 -1.59 -8.28 17.78
C GLY A 245 -1.19 -7.14 16.85
N VAL A 246 -1.36 -5.92 17.38
CA VAL A 246 -1.06 -4.69 16.68
C VAL A 246 0.46 -4.50 16.55
N ARG A 247 0.95 -4.20 15.34
CA ARG A 247 2.36 -4.00 15.03
C ARG A 247 2.56 -3.20 13.75
N GLU A 248 3.82 -2.89 13.44
CA GLU A 248 4.18 -2.28 12.17
C GLU A 248 4.49 -3.34 11.11
N ILE A 249 4.12 -3.05 9.86
CA ILE A 249 4.52 -3.79 8.67
C ILE A 249 5.22 -2.80 7.74
N SER A 250 6.54 -2.89 7.59
CA SER A 250 7.33 -1.95 6.79
C SER A 250 7.36 -2.32 5.31
N SER A 251 7.46 -1.31 4.44
CA SER A 251 7.71 -1.53 3.01
C SER A 251 8.99 -2.32 2.81
N THR A 252 10.01 -2.06 3.61
CA THR A 252 11.28 -2.77 3.52
C THR A 252 11.15 -4.27 3.79
N ALA A 253 10.38 -4.66 4.81
CA ALA A 253 10.16 -6.05 5.15
C ALA A 253 9.38 -6.80 4.05
N VAL A 254 8.29 -6.23 3.55
CA VAL A 254 7.48 -6.85 2.47
C VAL A 254 8.26 -6.90 1.16
N LYS A 255 8.99 -5.84 0.82
CA LYS A 255 9.89 -5.78 -0.34
C LYS A 255 10.94 -6.89 -0.32
N SER A 256 11.46 -7.24 0.85
CA SER A 256 12.42 -8.33 0.99
C SER A 256 11.88 -9.67 0.45
N LEU A 257 10.58 -9.93 0.66
CA LEU A 257 9.88 -11.11 0.15
C LEU A 257 9.59 -10.99 -1.35
N ALA A 258 9.21 -9.79 -1.79
CA ALA A 258 8.87 -9.51 -3.19
C ALA A 258 10.06 -9.71 -4.14
N MET A 259 11.31 -9.67 -3.65
CA MET A 259 12.50 -10.07 -4.42
C MET A 259 12.37 -11.47 -5.01
N GLY A 260 11.65 -12.39 -4.35
CA GLY A 260 11.39 -13.74 -4.86
C GLY A 260 10.45 -13.80 -6.07
N LYS A 261 9.89 -12.65 -6.51
CA LYS A 261 9.09 -12.51 -7.73
C LYS A 261 9.90 -12.06 -8.95
N THR A 262 11.21 -11.86 -8.80
CA THR A 262 12.13 -11.44 -9.87
C THR A 262 13.12 -12.55 -10.25
N GLU A 263 13.92 -12.31 -11.29
CA GLU A 263 14.95 -13.26 -11.75
C GLU A 263 16.28 -13.18 -10.98
N PHE A 264 16.81 -11.97 -10.78
CA PHE A 264 18.23 -11.78 -10.44
C PHE A 264 18.49 -11.15 -9.08
N THR A 265 17.45 -10.77 -8.33
CA THR A 265 17.64 -10.01 -7.10
C THR A 265 17.43 -10.88 -5.86
N ALA A 266 18.33 -10.72 -4.90
CA ALA A 266 18.13 -11.14 -3.53
C ALA A 266 18.04 -9.88 -2.66
N PRO A 267 17.27 -9.92 -1.54
CA PRO A 267 17.29 -8.82 -0.61
C PRO A 267 18.69 -8.62 -0.03
N ASN A 268 19.01 -7.38 0.32
CA ASN A 268 20.18 -7.15 1.16
C ASN A 268 19.91 -7.69 2.59
N TYR A 269 20.97 -7.87 3.37
CA TYR A 269 20.87 -8.46 4.70
C TYR A 269 19.96 -7.66 5.65
N GLN A 270 20.00 -6.33 5.58
CA GLN A 270 19.18 -5.46 6.44
C GLN A 270 17.68 -5.62 6.15
N TRP A 271 17.29 -5.72 4.88
CA TRP A 271 15.90 -5.94 4.49
C TRP A 271 15.39 -7.30 4.98
N TYR A 272 16.23 -8.33 4.91
CA TYR A 272 15.91 -9.65 5.46
C TYR A 272 15.79 -9.63 6.99
N GLN A 273 16.71 -8.96 7.69
CA GLN A 273 16.60 -8.84 9.16
C GLN A 273 15.30 -8.15 9.56
N LYS A 274 14.92 -7.08 8.85
CA LYS A 274 13.67 -6.36 9.11
C LYS A 274 12.45 -7.25 8.93
N SER A 275 12.43 -8.13 7.92
CA SER A 275 11.32 -9.07 7.73
C SER A 275 11.28 -10.20 8.75
N VAL A 276 12.42 -10.60 9.32
CA VAL A 276 12.47 -11.51 10.48
C VAL A 276 11.94 -10.81 11.75
N GLU A 277 12.38 -9.58 12.02
CA GLU A 277 11.93 -8.77 13.17
C GLU A 277 10.42 -8.53 13.16
N GLU A 278 9.84 -8.33 11.98
CA GLU A 278 8.40 -8.12 11.79
C GLU A 278 7.61 -9.44 11.64
N HIS A 279 8.27 -10.59 11.82
CA HIS A 279 7.68 -11.93 11.74
C HIS A 279 7.05 -12.28 10.37
N LEU A 280 7.51 -11.60 9.31
CA LEU A 280 7.13 -11.92 7.93
C LEU A 280 7.93 -13.11 7.38
N VAL A 281 9.12 -13.35 7.94
CA VAL A 281 9.95 -14.52 7.65
C VAL A 281 10.13 -15.37 8.91
N GLY A 282 9.98 -16.68 8.76
CA GLY A 282 10.28 -17.69 9.78
C GLY A 282 11.01 -18.86 9.15
N GLU A 283 12.06 -19.35 9.81
CA GLU A 283 12.87 -20.49 9.32
C GLU A 283 13.42 -20.31 7.89
N GLY A 284 13.64 -19.05 7.46
CA GLY A 284 14.14 -18.71 6.14
C GLY A 284 13.07 -18.62 5.03
N TYR A 285 11.78 -18.80 5.36
CA TYR A 285 10.67 -18.73 4.41
C TYR A 285 9.60 -17.70 4.82
N PRO A 286 8.79 -17.18 3.87
CA PRO A 286 7.66 -16.34 4.20
C PRO A 286 6.66 -17.06 5.13
N THR A 287 6.34 -16.45 6.27
CA THR A 287 5.26 -16.91 7.16
C THR A 287 3.90 -16.71 6.51
N GLU A 288 2.81 -17.24 7.09
CA GLU A 288 1.45 -16.95 6.60
C GLU A 288 1.15 -15.44 6.57
N THR A 289 1.65 -14.72 7.57
CA THR A 289 1.62 -13.25 7.60
C THR A 289 2.45 -12.65 6.46
N GLY A 290 3.68 -13.13 6.24
CA GLY A 290 4.52 -12.68 5.13
C GLY A 290 3.87 -12.90 3.77
N LYS A 291 3.25 -14.07 3.55
CA LYS A 291 2.47 -14.39 2.35
C LYS A 291 1.28 -13.47 2.18
N LEU A 292 0.54 -13.16 3.27
CA LEU A 292 -0.58 -12.23 3.25
C LEU A 292 -0.16 -10.83 2.77
N TYR A 293 0.85 -10.22 3.38
CA TYR A 293 1.25 -8.85 2.99
C TYR A 293 1.94 -8.81 1.62
N LEU A 294 2.60 -9.90 1.22
CA LEU A 294 3.08 -10.06 -0.15
C LEU A 294 1.90 -10.13 -1.15
N ASP A 295 0.86 -10.91 -0.87
CA ASP A 295 -0.36 -10.97 -1.70
C ASP A 295 -1.02 -9.59 -1.81
N LEU A 296 -1.18 -8.88 -0.69
CA LEU A 296 -1.74 -7.53 -0.66
C LEU A 296 -0.93 -6.53 -1.50
N ALA A 297 0.40 -6.64 -1.51
CA ALA A 297 1.26 -5.76 -2.30
C ALA A 297 0.96 -5.81 -3.82
N TYR A 298 0.46 -6.95 -4.32
CA TYR A 298 0.14 -7.17 -5.74
C TYR A 298 -1.36 -7.13 -6.06
N SER A 299 -2.23 -7.49 -5.12
CA SER A 299 -3.69 -7.61 -5.35
C SER A 299 -4.48 -6.33 -5.06
N VAL A 300 -3.94 -5.44 -4.23
CA VAL A 300 -4.57 -4.17 -3.88
C VAL A 300 -4.40 -3.16 -5.02
N SER A 301 -5.52 -2.61 -5.48
CA SER A 301 -5.55 -1.39 -6.31
C SER A 301 -5.22 -0.18 -5.45
N LYS A 302 -4.05 0.42 -5.63
CA LYS A 302 -3.59 1.54 -4.80
C LYS A 302 -4.15 2.87 -5.31
N LYS A 303 -4.48 3.78 -4.40
CA LYS A 303 -4.88 5.16 -4.73
C LYS A 303 -3.76 6.14 -4.35
N PRO A 304 -3.54 7.22 -5.12
CA PRO A 304 -2.57 8.25 -4.73
C PRO A 304 -2.90 8.86 -3.36
N TYR A 305 -1.89 8.93 -2.51
CA TYR A 305 -1.95 9.65 -1.23
C TYR A 305 -0.56 10.19 -0.89
N ILE A 306 -0.49 11.49 -0.63
CA ILE A 306 0.73 12.23 -0.29
C ILE A 306 0.40 13.18 0.86
N THR A 307 1.14 13.05 1.97
CA THR A 307 1.10 13.98 3.11
C THR A 307 2.00 15.18 2.87
N LYS A 308 1.83 16.21 3.70
CA LYS A 308 2.71 17.37 3.77
C LYS A 308 4.20 17.01 3.84
N PHE A 309 4.57 16.10 4.74
CA PHE A 309 5.97 15.71 4.94
C PHE A 309 6.49 14.90 3.75
N GLU A 310 5.65 14.05 3.15
CA GLU A 310 6.00 13.34 1.93
C GLU A 310 6.19 14.29 0.73
N VAL A 311 5.48 15.41 0.63
CA VAL A 311 5.79 16.46 -0.36
C VAL A 311 7.20 16.98 -0.17
N MET A 312 7.61 17.27 1.08
CA MET A 312 8.97 17.75 1.37
C MET A 312 10.02 16.74 0.89
N VAL A 313 9.81 15.45 1.16
CA VAL A 313 10.69 14.36 0.70
C VAL A 313 10.71 14.27 -0.82
N VAL A 314 9.55 14.22 -1.47
CA VAL A 314 9.42 14.14 -2.93
C VAL A 314 10.09 15.34 -3.60
N HIS A 315 9.96 16.56 -3.05
CA HIS A 315 10.58 17.77 -3.58
C HIS A 315 12.11 17.69 -3.63
N ARG A 316 12.74 17.08 -2.63
CA ARG A 316 14.20 16.94 -2.53
C ARG A 316 14.78 15.85 -3.44
N ILE A 317 13.97 14.85 -3.82
CA ILE A 317 14.38 13.82 -4.78
C ILE A 317 14.32 14.40 -6.21
N PRO A 318 15.43 14.42 -6.97
CA PRO A 318 15.44 14.87 -8.36
C PRO A 318 14.82 13.82 -9.29
N GLU A 319 14.39 14.23 -10.49
CA GLU A 319 13.71 13.32 -11.44
C GLU A 319 14.58 12.11 -11.84
N GLN A 320 15.89 12.31 -11.97
CA GLN A 320 16.84 11.24 -12.26
C GLN A 320 17.14 10.29 -11.07
N GLY A 321 16.55 10.55 -9.90
CA GLY A 321 16.81 9.79 -8.67
C GLY A 321 18.07 10.25 -7.91
N MET A 322 18.24 9.70 -6.71
CA MET A 322 19.38 9.98 -5.83
C MET A 322 19.63 8.83 -4.85
N PHE A 323 20.79 8.80 -4.18
CA PHE A 323 21.03 7.83 -3.11
C PHE A 323 20.39 8.25 -1.80
N LEU A 324 19.94 7.26 -1.02
CA LEU A 324 19.32 7.44 0.29
C LEU A 324 20.21 8.26 1.25
N GLY A 325 21.51 7.96 1.26
CA GLY A 325 22.47 8.68 2.09
C GLY A 325 22.62 10.16 1.74
N ASP A 326 22.36 10.55 0.49
CA ASP A 326 22.35 11.96 0.09
C ASP A 326 21.03 12.64 0.45
N LEU A 327 19.91 11.93 0.35
CA LEU A 327 18.61 12.45 0.77
C LEU A 327 18.60 12.77 2.27
N PHE A 328 19.18 11.90 3.11
CA PHE A 328 19.27 12.16 4.55
C PHE A 328 20.05 13.44 4.90
N LYS A 329 21.01 13.86 4.06
CA LYS A 329 21.78 15.11 4.29
C LYS A 329 20.97 16.37 3.99
N GLU A 330 19.86 16.25 3.25
CA GLU A 330 18.93 17.35 2.94
C GLU A 330 17.94 17.65 4.08
N PHE A 331 18.00 16.86 5.16
CA PHE A 331 17.15 16.99 6.35
C PHE A 331 18.01 17.11 7.62
N ASP A 332 17.39 17.61 8.69
CA ASP A 332 17.98 17.57 10.02
C ASP A 332 18.21 16.10 10.44
N GLU A 333 19.34 15.80 11.07
CA GLU A 333 19.69 14.45 11.51
C GLU A 333 18.63 13.84 12.44
N THR A 334 17.93 14.68 13.22
CA THR A 334 16.84 14.27 14.09
C THR A 334 15.57 13.84 13.35
N LEU A 335 15.47 14.10 12.05
CA LEU A 335 14.34 13.73 11.18
C LEU A 335 14.61 12.48 10.34
N LYS A 336 15.77 11.83 10.51
CA LYS A 336 16.16 10.67 9.70
C LYS A 336 15.11 9.56 9.75
N GLU A 337 14.61 9.26 10.95
CA GLU A 337 13.57 8.25 11.15
C GLU A 337 12.29 8.63 10.38
N GLU A 338 11.84 9.88 10.48
CA GLU A 338 10.67 10.40 9.80
C GLU A 338 10.80 10.32 8.27
N VAL A 339 11.99 10.60 7.73
CA VAL A 339 12.30 10.44 6.30
C VAL A 339 12.20 8.96 5.90
N GLU A 340 12.73 8.03 6.71
CA GLU A 340 12.61 6.59 6.44
C GLU A 340 11.14 6.12 6.39
N TYR A 341 10.28 6.63 7.27
CA TYR A 341 8.85 6.30 7.23
C TYR A 341 8.12 6.87 6.01
N ALA A 342 8.40 8.12 5.67
CA ALA A 342 7.85 8.73 4.45
C ALA A 342 8.27 7.94 3.21
N LEU A 343 9.53 7.51 3.14
CA LEU A 343 10.03 6.66 2.08
C LEU A 343 9.34 5.29 2.04
N ASN A 344 9.13 4.64 3.19
CA ASN A 344 8.37 3.39 3.26
C ASN A 344 6.94 3.56 2.72
N LYS A 345 6.24 4.65 3.08
CA LYS A 345 4.88 4.94 2.58
C LYS A 345 4.89 5.24 1.07
N LEU A 346 5.80 6.08 0.59
CA LEU A 346 5.94 6.41 -0.82
C LEU A 346 6.24 5.16 -1.67
N GLU A 347 7.13 4.29 -1.19
CA GLU A 347 7.45 3.03 -1.87
C GLU A 347 6.28 2.05 -1.84
N ALA A 348 5.64 1.85 -0.68
CA ALA A 348 4.47 1.00 -0.56
C ALA A 348 3.31 1.47 -1.44
N ARG A 349 3.15 2.78 -1.65
CA ARG A 349 2.14 3.35 -2.56
C ARG A 349 2.56 3.29 -4.04
N GLY A 350 3.76 2.81 -4.36
CA GLY A 350 4.25 2.67 -5.72
C GLY A 350 4.69 3.99 -6.37
N ILE A 351 5.07 4.99 -5.57
CA ILE A 351 5.56 6.30 -6.04
C ILE A 351 7.05 6.25 -6.32
N ILE A 352 7.82 5.56 -5.47
CA ILE A 352 9.26 5.40 -5.64
C ILE A 352 9.64 3.92 -5.55
N ASN A 353 10.81 3.57 -6.07
CA ASN A 353 11.51 2.33 -5.72
C ASN A 353 12.80 2.69 -4.98
N ILE A 354 13.12 1.93 -3.93
CA ILE A 354 14.43 1.98 -3.28
C ILE A 354 15.14 0.66 -3.59
N LEU A 355 16.16 0.74 -4.43
CA LEU A 355 16.91 -0.41 -4.93
C LEU A 355 17.86 -0.97 -3.84
N PRO A 356 18.38 -2.21 -4.01
CA PRO A 356 19.26 -2.83 -3.00
C PRO A 356 20.56 -2.06 -2.71
N ASN A 357 21.01 -1.24 -3.66
CA ASN A 357 22.15 -0.34 -3.53
C ASN A 357 21.78 1.04 -2.93
N GLU A 358 20.58 1.16 -2.36
CA GLU A 358 20.05 2.38 -1.73
C GLU A 358 19.80 3.55 -2.69
N SER A 359 19.77 3.31 -4.01
CA SER A 359 19.31 4.33 -4.96
C SER A 359 17.78 4.42 -4.95
N ILE A 360 17.29 5.66 -4.98
CA ILE A 360 15.88 6.02 -5.02
C ILE A 360 15.55 6.46 -6.44
N GLU A 361 14.56 5.84 -7.04
CA GLU A 361 14.03 6.20 -8.36
C GLU A 361 12.51 6.41 -8.31
N PHE A 362 11.98 7.30 -9.15
CA PHE A 362 10.54 7.42 -9.32
C PHE A 362 10.02 6.31 -10.22
N THR A 363 8.86 5.74 -9.87
CA THR A 363 8.10 4.91 -10.81
C THR A 363 7.46 5.78 -11.89
N SER A 364 6.87 5.19 -12.92
CA SER A 364 6.11 5.97 -13.93
C SER A 364 4.97 6.78 -13.31
N ALA A 365 4.26 6.22 -12.32
CA ALA A 365 3.26 6.94 -11.54
C ALA A 365 3.93 8.01 -10.66
N GLY A 366 5.06 7.69 -10.04
CA GLY A 366 5.85 8.59 -9.24
C GLY A 366 6.29 9.87 -9.95
N SER A 367 6.79 9.75 -11.17
CA SER A 367 7.18 10.88 -12.02
C SER A 367 6.00 11.81 -12.33
N LEU A 368 4.80 11.25 -12.54
CA LEU A 368 3.59 12.04 -12.72
C LEU A 368 3.21 12.79 -11.44
N ILE A 369 3.27 12.12 -10.29
CA ILE A 369 3.03 12.74 -8.98
C ILE A 369 4.06 13.84 -8.68
N LYS A 370 5.35 13.59 -8.93
CA LYS A 370 6.45 14.56 -8.76
C LYS A 370 6.19 15.83 -9.58
N ARG A 371 5.81 15.68 -10.84
CA ARG A 371 5.46 16.83 -11.71
C ARG A 371 4.21 17.56 -11.22
N ALA A 372 3.17 16.82 -10.82
CA ALA A 372 1.95 17.43 -10.29
C ALA A 372 2.22 18.24 -9.02
N LEU A 373 3.11 17.76 -8.15
CA LEU A 373 3.49 18.41 -6.89
C LEU A 373 4.49 19.56 -7.03
N ALA A 374 5.08 19.80 -8.21
CA ALA A 374 6.17 20.76 -8.36
C ALA A 374 5.80 22.20 -7.95
N GLY A 375 4.53 22.58 -8.11
CA GLY A 375 4.00 23.89 -7.70
C GLY A 375 3.23 23.88 -6.37
N VAL A 376 3.15 22.74 -5.68
CA VAL A 376 2.35 22.59 -4.45
C VAL A 376 3.15 23.12 -3.26
N PRO A 377 2.60 24.06 -2.46
CA PRO A 377 3.26 24.52 -1.25
C PRO A 377 3.42 23.38 -0.21
N GLU A 378 4.57 23.32 0.46
CA GLU A 378 4.84 22.39 1.58
C GLU A 378 3.96 22.66 2.83
N GLY A 379 2.99 23.57 2.76
CA GLY A 379 2.10 23.93 3.88
C GLY A 379 0.76 23.16 3.90
N ILE A 380 0.42 22.44 2.84
CA ILE A 380 -0.85 21.72 2.71
C ILE A 380 -0.74 20.35 3.38
N GLU A 381 -1.68 19.99 4.26
CA GLU A 381 -1.60 18.74 5.05
C GLU A 381 -1.74 17.48 4.18
N PHE A 382 -2.74 17.46 3.28
CA PHE A 382 -3.06 16.33 2.39
C PHE A 382 -3.24 16.77 0.93
N PRO A 383 -2.17 17.24 0.26
CA PRO A 383 -2.27 17.80 -1.08
C PRO A 383 -2.84 16.81 -2.08
N ILE A 384 -2.51 15.53 -1.98
CA ILE A 384 -3.11 14.46 -2.76
C ILE A 384 -3.66 13.43 -1.80
N ASN A 385 -4.94 13.06 -1.91
CA ASN A 385 -5.58 12.05 -1.08
C ASN A 385 -6.68 11.29 -1.87
N PRO A 386 -7.17 10.14 -1.39
CA PRO A 386 -8.18 9.36 -2.10
C PRO A 386 -9.49 10.11 -2.41
N VAL A 387 -9.93 11.00 -1.53
CA VAL A 387 -11.16 11.79 -1.70
C VAL A 387 -10.96 12.88 -2.76
N MET A 388 -9.82 13.58 -2.73
CA MET A 388 -9.39 14.50 -3.78
C MET A 388 -9.40 13.83 -5.16
N VAL A 389 -8.90 12.60 -5.26
CA VAL A 389 -8.89 11.85 -6.53
C VAL A 389 -10.32 11.62 -7.04
N LYS A 390 -11.29 11.26 -6.17
CA LYS A 390 -12.71 11.15 -6.54
C LYS A 390 -13.26 12.47 -7.09
N VAL A 391 -12.91 13.59 -6.47
CA VAL A 391 -13.30 14.95 -6.94
C VAL A 391 -12.72 15.23 -8.33
N LEU A 392 -11.42 14.98 -8.52
CA LEU A 392 -10.76 15.18 -9.82
C LEU A 392 -11.35 14.29 -10.91
N GLN A 393 -11.65 13.02 -10.60
CA GLN A 393 -12.29 12.07 -11.52
C GLN A 393 -13.67 12.55 -11.95
N ALA A 394 -14.52 12.93 -10.99
CA ALA A 394 -15.87 13.42 -11.28
C ALA A 394 -15.86 14.69 -12.15
N ILE A 395 -14.90 15.61 -11.91
CA ILE A 395 -14.72 16.81 -12.74
C ILE A 395 -14.25 16.45 -14.15
N ARG A 396 -13.34 15.48 -14.30
CA ARG A 396 -12.87 14.99 -15.60
C ARG A 396 -14.03 14.38 -16.41
N GLU A 397 -14.92 13.65 -15.76
CA GLU A 397 -16.03 12.95 -16.40
C GLU A 397 -17.12 13.90 -16.94
N VAL A 398 -17.48 14.95 -16.18
CA VAL A 398 -18.52 15.91 -16.61
C VAL A 398 -17.98 17.08 -17.42
N GLY A 399 -16.65 17.18 -17.57
CA GLY A 399 -15.97 18.26 -18.25
C GLY A 399 -15.61 17.92 -19.70
N ASN A 400 -15.24 18.95 -20.48
CA ASN A 400 -14.75 18.76 -21.85
C ASN A 400 -13.22 18.85 -21.90
N LEU A 401 -12.56 17.86 -22.49
CA LEU A 401 -11.10 17.84 -22.65
C LEU A 401 -10.66 18.74 -23.82
N TYR A 402 -9.77 19.67 -23.52
CA TYR A 402 -9.10 20.55 -24.47
C TYR A 402 -7.67 20.06 -24.68
N VAL A 403 -7.49 19.16 -25.66
CA VAL A 403 -6.22 18.44 -25.91
C VAL A 403 -5.02 19.38 -26.09
N LYS A 404 -5.19 20.51 -26.79
CA LYS A 404 -4.10 21.48 -27.03
C LYS A 404 -3.59 22.17 -25.76
N GLU A 405 -4.42 22.26 -24.74
CA GLU A 405 -4.11 22.98 -23.49
C GLU A 405 -3.85 22.02 -22.32
N SER A 406 -3.97 20.70 -22.53
CA SER A 406 -3.94 19.67 -21.48
C SER A 406 -4.83 20.04 -20.28
N LYS A 407 -6.06 20.46 -20.56
CA LYS A 407 -7.04 20.95 -19.56
C LYS A 407 -8.42 20.38 -19.80
N VAL A 408 -9.18 20.19 -18.72
CA VAL A 408 -10.61 19.89 -18.80
C VAL A 408 -11.38 21.10 -18.31
N ARG A 409 -12.31 21.65 -19.11
CA ARG A 409 -13.15 22.77 -18.68
C ARG A 409 -14.52 22.29 -18.22
N ILE A 410 -14.98 22.81 -17.09
CA ILE A 410 -16.29 22.49 -16.50
C ILE A 410 -17.22 23.70 -16.59
N LEU A 411 -18.44 23.46 -17.08
CA LEU A 411 -19.49 24.49 -17.14
C LEU A 411 -20.14 24.62 -15.76
N PRO A 412 -20.59 25.84 -15.34
CA PRO A 412 -21.22 26.05 -14.05
C PRO A 412 -22.39 25.10 -13.74
N LYS A 413 -23.16 24.71 -14.75
CA LYS A 413 -24.29 23.78 -14.62
C LYS A 413 -23.88 22.33 -14.31
N ASN A 414 -22.64 21.93 -14.62
CA ASN A 414 -22.17 20.54 -14.47
C ASN A 414 -21.61 20.26 -13.07
N TRP A 415 -21.41 21.27 -12.22
CA TRP A 415 -20.90 21.06 -10.85
C TRP A 415 -21.83 20.20 -9.98
N LYS A 416 -23.15 20.34 -10.15
CA LYS A 416 -24.11 19.50 -9.43
C LYS A 416 -23.97 18.02 -9.80
N GLU A 417 -23.69 17.74 -11.07
CA GLU A 417 -23.47 16.39 -11.56
C GLU A 417 -22.12 15.84 -11.08
N ALA A 418 -21.07 16.66 -11.05
CA ALA A 418 -19.77 16.26 -10.49
C ALA A 418 -19.88 15.83 -9.01
N ILE A 419 -20.63 16.58 -8.20
CA ILE A 419 -20.87 16.21 -6.79
C ILE A 419 -21.55 14.85 -6.71
N LYS A 420 -22.60 14.64 -7.53
CA LYS A 420 -23.35 13.38 -7.56
C LYS A 420 -22.47 12.19 -7.96
N ILE A 421 -21.67 12.32 -9.03
CA ILE A 421 -20.78 11.26 -9.53
C ILE A 421 -19.65 10.96 -8.52
N SER A 422 -19.16 11.96 -7.80
CA SER A 422 -18.10 11.76 -6.81
C SER A 422 -18.50 10.86 -5.63
N ASN A 423 -19.81 10.67 -5.42
CA ASN A 423 -20.38 9.99 -4.25
C ASN A 423 -19.88 10.58 -2.92
N LEU A 424 -19.80 11.91 -2.85
CA LEU A 424 -19.42 12.67 -1.66
C LEU A 424 -20.54 13.64 -1.30
N ASP A 425 -20.67 13.95 -0.02
CA ASP A 425 -21.55 15.02 0.42
C ASP A 425 -21.03 16.39 -0.08
N PRO A 426 -21.92 17.38 -0.28
CA PRO A 426 -21.53 18.69 -0.83
C PRO A 426 -20.48 19.44 0.00
N GLU A 427 -20.44 19.23 1.31
CA GLU A 427 -19.49 19.90 2.20
C GLU A 427 -18.09 19.31 2.02
N THR A 428 -17.98 17.99 2.05
CA THR A 428 -16.71 17.28 1.80
C THR A 428 -16.18 17.58 0.40
N PHE A 429 -17.05 17.52 -0.62
CA PHE A 429 -16.65 17.88 -1.99
C PHE A 429 -16.13 19.31 -2.07
N GLY A 430 -16.81 20.26 -1.42
CA GLY A 430 -16.42 21.66 -1.40
C GLY A 430 -15.06 21.90 -0.72
N LYS A 431 -14.82 21.26 0.43
CA LYS A 431 -13.54 21.35 1.15
C LYS A 431 -12.38 20.82 0.32
N GLU A 432 -12.53 19.63 -0.26
CA GLU A 432 -11.48 19.04 -1.11
C GLU A 432 -11.27 19.84 -2.40
N LEU A 433 -12.32 20.40 -2.99
CA LEU A 433 -12.19 21.29 -4.15
C LEU A 433 -11.34 22.54 -3.84
N GLU A 434 -11.48 23.13 -2.66
CA GLU A 434 -10.66 24.27 -2.24
C GLU A 434 -9.20 23.86 -2.05
N VAL A 435 -8.93 22.71 -1.42
CA VAL A 435 -7.57 22.16 -1.32
C VAL A 435 -6.96 21.94 -2.72
N ALA A 436 -7.75 21.45 -3.67
CA ALA A 436 -7.32 21.19 -5.04
C ALA A 436 -6.91 22.47 -5.77
N ARG A 437 -7.62 23.58 -5.48
CA ARG A 437 -7.33 24.91 -6.01
C ARG A 437 -6.05 25.47 -5.41
N ILE A 438 -5.86 25.33 -4.10
CA ILE A 438 -4.64 25.79 -3.42
C ILE A 438 -3.43 24.98 -3.91
N ALA A 439 -3.59 23.67 -4.14
CA ALA A 439 -2.58 22.80 -4.73
C ALA A 439 -2.37 23.05 -6.24
N GLY A 440 -3.19 23.88 -6.89
CA GLY A 440 -3.05 24.24 -8.30
C GLY A 440 -3.51 23.17 -9.30
N PHE A 441 -4.17 22.11 -8.83
CA PHE A 441 -4.73 21.05 -9.69
C PHE A 441 -5.98 21.52 -10.44
N ILE A 442 -6.75 22.44 -9.85
CA ILE A 442 -7.96 23.00 -10.42
C ILE A 442 -7.91 24.53 -10.36
N GLY A 443 -8.30 25.19 -11.45
CA GLY A 443 -8.57 26.62 -11.50
C GLY A 443 -10.02 26.96 -11.12
N LYS A 444 -10.55 28.10 -11.57
CA LYS A 444 -11.96 28.46 -11.32
C LYS A 444 -12.93 27.54 -12.03
N THR A 445 -12.62 27.16 -13.27
CA THR A 445 -13.51 26.42 -14.17
C THR A 445 -12.77 25.36 -14.99
N SER A 446 -11.55 24.99 -14.60
CA SER A 446 -10.75 24.03 -15.35
C SER A 446 -9.88 23.16 -14.47
N LEU A 447 -9.86 21.86 -14.72
CA LEU A 447 -8.82 20.94 -14.28
C LEU A 447 -7.54 21.22 -15.08
N HIS A 448 -6.43 21.43 -14.38
CA HIS A 448 -5.12 21.68 -14.97
C HIS A 448 -4.37 20.39 -15.31
N GLU A 449 -3.24 20.53 -16.00
CA GLU A 449 -2.35 19.42 -16.34
C GLU A 449 -1.88 18.67 -15.09
N SER A 450 -1.53 19.37 -14.01
CA SER A 450 -1.15 18.75 -12.73
C SER A 450 -2.27 17.86 -12.17
N GLY A 451 -3.53 18.30 -12.27
CA GLY A 451 -4.69 17.47 -11.88
C GLY A 451 -4.87 16.25 -12.79
N LEU A 452 -4.61 16.38 -14.10
CA LEU A 452 -4.63 15.24 -15.02
C LEU A 452 -3.49 14.24 -14.74
N GLN A 453 -2.30 14.72 -14.39
CA GLN A 453 -1.16 13.88 -14.01
C GLN A 453 -1.47 13.05 -12.75
N VAL A 454 -2.18 13.62 -11.76
CA VAL A 454 -2.67 12.86 -10.59
C VAL A 454 -3.62 11.74 -11.00
N LEU A 455 -4.53 12.01 -11.95
CA LEU A 455 -5.47 11.01 -12.45
C LEU A 455 -4.77 9.91 -13.25
N GLU A 456 -3.83 10.27 -14.11
CA GLU A 456 -3.02 9.30 -14.87
C GLU A 456 -2.17 8.43 -13.93
N ALA A 457 -1.59 9.02 -12.88
CA ALA A 457 -0.89 8.28 -11.84
C ALA A 457 -1.85 7.31 -11.12
N ALA A 458 -3.08 7.71 -10.80
CA ALA A 458 -4.07 6.85 -10.18
C ALA A 458 -4.41 5.63 -11.07
N GLU A 459 -4.53 5.82 -12.39
CA GLU A 459 -4.76 4.74 -13.35
C GLU A 459 -3.58 3.76 -13.40
N LEU A 460 -2.34 4.24 -13.27
CA LEU A 460 -1.15 3.39 -13.22
C LEU A 460 -1.03 2.61 -11.91
N LEU A 461 -1.38 3.22 -10.78
CA LEU A 461 -1.33 2.58 -9.44
C LEU A 461 -2.45 1.55 -9.22
N SER A 462 -3.50 1.61 -10.02
CA SER A 462 -4.63 0.68 -9.98
C SER A 462 -4.39 -0.61 -10.79
N LYS A 463 -3.22 -0.75 -11.43
CA LYS A 463 -2.76 -1.93 -12.17
C LYS A 463 -1.77 -2.75 -11.34
#